data_AF-A0A0M5M487-F1
#
_entry.id   AF-A0A0M5M487-F1
#
_cell.length_a   1.000
_cell.length_b   1.000
_cell.length_c   1.000
_cell.angle_alpha   90.00
_cell.angle_beta   90.00
_cell.angle_gamma   90.00
#
_symmetry.space_group_name_H-M   'P 1'
#
loop_
_entity.id
_entity.type
_entity.pdbx_description
1 polymer ?
#
loop_
_entity_poly.entity_id
_entity_poly.type
_entity_poly.pdbx_seq_one_letter_code
_entity_poly.pdbx_strand_id
1 'polypeptide(L)'
;MMNVTQAKLESRALSRPTVVGRFLWHLPQNILIVVLKLYRRFISPIYGQVCRFFPSCSAYALEAVTVHGAVKGSWYAARRIVRCHPWNSGGIDPVPAPAHVNWDDPSKVPFIVQLNHPDFFLAAQADTQSRPAASGDR
;
A
#
# COMPACT_ATOMS: atom_id res chain seq x y z
N MET A 1 32.10 11.66 -38.02
CA MET A 1 31.61 12.46 -36.88
C MET A 1 30.30 11.83 -36.41
N MET A 2 30.34 11.06 -35.32
CA MET A 2 29.14 10.41 -34.75
C MET A 2 28.28 11.47 -34.06
N ASN A 3 27.01 11.57 -34.44
CA ASN A 3 26.12 12.64 -34.01
C ASN A 3 25.63 12.41 -32.58
N VAL A 4 25.68 13.44 -31.72
CA VAL A 4 25.38 13.40 -30.27
C VAL A 4 23.99 12.81 -29.97
N THR A 5 23.06 12.89 -30.92
CA THR A 5 21.70 12.32 -30.85
C THR A 5 21.66 10.79 -30.89
N GLN A 6 22.58 10.12 -31.59
CA GLN A 6 22.61 8.65 -31.67
C GLN A 6 23.04 8.04 -30.33
N ALA A 7 24.06 8.60 -29.69
CA ALA A 7 24.55 8.14 -28.38
C ALA A 7 23.49 8.26 -27.25
N LYS A 8 22.58 9.23 -27.35
CA LYS A 8 21.50 9.44 -26.35
C LYS A 8 20.30 8.50 -26.53
N LEU A 9 20.11 7.98 -27.74
CA LEU A 9 19.08 6.97 -28.03
C LEU A 9 19.54 5.57 -27.60
N GLU A 10 20.81 5.24 -27.82
CA GLU A 10 21.39 3.95 -27.42
C GLU A 10 21.49 3.80 -25.88
N SER A 11 21.82 4.87 -25.16
CA SER A 11 21.86 4.87 -23.68
C SER A 11 20.49 4.69 -23.02
N ARG A 12 19.39 5.07 -23.69
CA ARG A 12 18.01 4.81 -23.22
C ARG A 12 17.55 3.37 -23.45
N ALA A 13 18.11 2.68 -24.44
CA ALA A 13 17.79 1.28 -24.73
C ALA A 13 18.45 0.31 -23.73
N LEU A 14 19.64 0.66 -23.24
CA LEU A 14 20.43 -0.15 -22.30
C LEU A 14 19.98 -0.02 -20.83
N SER A 15 19.13 0.96 -20.50
CA SER A 15 18.72 1.27 -19.12
C SER A 15 17.39 0.63 -18.69
N ARG A 16 16.86 -0.34 -19.44
CA ARG A 16 15.71 -1.12 -18.96
C ARG A 16 16.23 -2.08 -17.89
N PRO A 17 15.81 -1.95 -16.61
CA PRO A 17 16.22 -2.90 -15.59
C PRO A 17 15.83 -4.31 -16.07
N THR A 18 16.80 -5.22 -16.07
CA THR A 18 16.55 -6.62 -16.41
C THR A 18 15.44 -7.16 -15.51
N VAL A 19 14.67 -8.12 -16.02
CA VAL A 19 13.60 -8.78 -15.25
C VAL A 19 14.12 -9.29 -13.90
N VAL A 20 15.36 -9.78 -13.88
CA VAL A 20 16.08 -10.18 -12.67
C VAL A 20 16.33 -9.01 -11.71
N GLY A 21 16.82 -7.87 -12.21
CA GLY A 21 17.03 -6.67 -11.40
C GLY A 21 15.74 -6.13 -10.78
N ARG A 22 14.64 -6.13 -11.53
CA ARG A 22 13.32 -5.75 -11.00
C ARG A 22 12.82 -6.76 -9.95
N PHE A 23 13.01 -8.06 -10.18
CA PHE A 23 12.64 -9.09 -9.22
C PHE A 23 13.41 -8.95 -7.90
N LEU A 24 14.73 -8.79 -7.96
CA LEU A 24 15.58 -8.57 -6.78
C LEU A 24 15.20 -7.30 -6.01
N TRP A 25 14.78 -6.25 -6.71
CA TRP A 25 14.33 -5.01 -6.09
C TRP A 25 13.02 -5.17 -5.28
N HIS A 26 12.09 -6.00 -5.75
CA HIS A 26 10.81 -6.23 -5.06
C HIS A 26 10.85 -7.38 -4.04
N LEU A 27 11.88 -8.22 -4.09
CA LEU A 27 12.09 -9.33 -3.16
C LEU A 27 11.95 -8.93 -1.68
N PRO A 28 12.65 -7.89 -1.16
CA PRO A 28 12.54 -7.50 0.24
C PRO A 28 11.13 -7.03 0.62
N GLN A 29 10.43 -6.34 -0.28
CA GLN A 29 9.06 -5.89 -0.05
C GLN A 29 8.11 -7.09 0.12
N ASN A 30 8.23 -8.08 -0.76
CA ASN A 30 7.38 -9.27 -0.73
C ASN A 30 7.64 -10.11 0.53
N ILE A 31 8.90 -10.26 0.95
CA ILE A 31 9.25 -10.94 2.19
C ILE A 31 8.59 -10.24 3.38
N LEU A 32 8.73 -8.91 3.49
CA LEU A 32 8.12 -8.13 4.57
C LEU A 32 6.59 -8.28 4.60
N ILE A 33 5.94 -8.25 3.43
CA ILE A 33 4.49 -8.44 3.31
C ILE A 33 4.08 -9.82 3.85
N VAL A 34 4.81 -10.88 3.49
CA VAL A 34 4.52 -12.25 3.97
C VAL A 34 4.70 -12.32 5.48
N VAL A 35 5.80 -11.79 6.02
CA VAL A 35 6.06 -11.75 7.48
C VAL A 35 4.95 -11.01 8.21
N LEU A 36 4.54 -9.83 7.72
CA LEU A 36 3.47 -9.03 8.32
C LEU A 36 2.11 -9.75 8.26
N LYS A 37 1.81 -10.45 7.16
CA LYS A 37 0.60 -11.28 7.05
C LYS A 37 0.60 -12.43 8.04
N LEU A 38 1.71 -13.15 8.18
CA LEU A 38 1.87 -14.24 9.15
C LEU A 38 1.75 -13.71 10.59
N TYR A 39 2.41 -12.60 10.89
CA TYR A 39 2.29 -11.94 12.19
C TYR A 39 0.83 -11.59 12.52
N ARG A 40 0.10 -11.01 11.57
CA ARG A 40 -1.33 -10.69 11.75
C ARG A 40 -2.20 -11.92 11.91
N ARG A 41 -1.88 -13.03 11.23
CA ARG A 41 -2.66 -14.27 11.29
C ARG A 41 -2.47 -15.03 12.60
N PHE A 42 -1.24 -15.07 13.12
CA PHE A 42 -0.89 -15.93 14.25
C PHE A 42 -0.63 -15.17 15.55
N ILE A 43 0.04 -14.02 15.49
CA ILE A 43 0.45 -13.28 16.69
C ILE A 43 -0.63 -12.26 17.12
N SER A 44 -1.20 -11.54 16.16
CA SER A 44 -2.19 -10.49 16.46
C SER A 44 -3.43 -10.96 17.24
N PRO A 45 -3.99 -12.17 17.02
CA PRO A 45 -5.12 -12.65 17.81
C PRO A 45 -4.77 -12.86 19.29
N ILE A 46 -3.52 -13.25 19.58
CA ILE A 46 -3.04 -13.53 20.93
C ILE A 46 -2.75 -12.22 21.69
N TYR A 47 -2.28 -11.19 20.97
CA TYR A 47 -1.84 -9.93 21.56
C TYR A 47 -2.96 -8.92 21.82
N GLY A 48 -4.15 -9.12 21.23
CA GLY A 48 -5.32 -8.24 21.42
C GLY A 48 -5.15 -6.83 20.83
N GLN A 49 -6.04 -5.91 21.22
CA GLN A 49 -6.06 -4.52 20.73
C GLN A 49 -5.23 -3.58 21.62
N VAL A 50 -3.91 -3.64 21.47
CA VAL A 50 -2.96 -2.76 22.21
C VAL A 50 -2.68 -1.44 21.51
N CYS A 51 -3.00 -1.34 20.21
CA CYS A 51 -2.67 -0.18 19.41
C CYS A 51 -3.54 1.02 19.80
N ARG A 52 -2.90 2.17 19.98
CA ARG A 52 -3.60 3.43 20.28
C ARG A 52 -4.23 4.09 19.07
N PHE A 53 -3.74 3.74 17.88
CA PHE A 53 -4.27 4.32 16.67
C PHE A 53 -4.98 3.30 15.79
N PHE A 54 -5.88 3.82 14.97
CA PHE A 54 -6.52 3.11 13.88
C PHE A 54 -5.94 3.60 12.54
N PRO A 55 -5.62 2.71 11.59
CA PRO A 55 -5.57 1.24 11.74
C PRO A 55 -4.45 0.81 12.72
N SER A 56 -4.50 -0.45 13.20
CA SER A 56 -3.50 -0.98 14.13
C SER A 56 -2.08 -0.94 13.55
N CYS A 57 -1.03 -0.90 14.39
CA CYS A 57 0.36 -0.77 13.93
C CYS A 57 0.76 -1.83 12.89
N SER A 58 0.29 -3.08 13.04
CA SER A 58 0.57 -4.16 12.09
C SER A 58 -0.21 -4.01 10.78
N ALA A 59 -1.45 -3.50 10.82
CA ALA A 59 -2.23 -3.20 9.63
C ALA A 59 -1.68 -1.98 8.88
N TYR A 60 -1.28 -0.93 9.61
CA TYR A 60 -0.57 0.24 9.10
C TYR A 60 0.74 -0.16 8.43
N ALA A 61 1.55 -1.01 9.08
CA ALA A 61 2.82 -1.47 8.52
C ALA A 61 2.63 -2.27 7.22
N LEU A 62 1.64 -3.18 7.19
CA LEU A 62 1.34 -3.96 6.01
C LEU A 62 0.91 -3.08 4.84
N GLU A 63 0.04 -2.10 5.10
CA GLU A 63 -0.34 -1.11 4.09
C GLU A 63 0.87 -0.30 3.63
N ALA A 64 1.63 0.30 4.55
CA ALA A 64 2.79 1.14 4.25
C ALA A 64 3.82 0.42 3.38
N VAL A 65 4.15 -0.84 3.67
CA VAL A 65 5.06 -1.65 2.84
C VAL A 65 4.45 -2.02 1.49
N THR A 66 3.14 -2.31 1.45
CA THR A 66 2.43 -2.60 0.20
C THR A 66 2.46 -1.40 -0.75
N VAL A 67 2.26 -0.20 -0.22
CA VAL A 67 2.03 1.00 -1.03
C VAL A 67 3.27 1.90 -1.21
N HIS A 68 4.25 1.87 -0.29
CA HIS A 68 5.50 2.66 -0.40
C HIS A 68 6.75 1.81 -0.65
N GLY A 69 6.62 0.48 -0.69
CA GLY A 69 7.74 -0.44 -0.82
C GLY A 69 8.50 -0.69 0.50
N ALA A 70 9.53 -1.54 0.45
CA ALA A 70 10.22 -2.02 1.65
C ALA A 70 10.82 -0.89 2.49
N VAL A 71 11.58 0.03 1.89
CA VAL A 71 12.35 1.05 2.62
C VAL A 71 11.42 2.11 3.23
N LYS A 72 10.68 2.82 2.38
CA LYS A 72 9.80 3.92 2.82
C LYS A 72 8.62 3.41 3.65
N GLY A 73 8.08 2.23 3.31
CA GLY A 73 7.06 1.56 4.10
C GLY A 73 7.54 1.20 5.51
N SER A 74 8.76 0.65 5.62
CA SER A 74 9.35 0.34 6.93
C SER A 74 9.62 1.60 7.76
N TRP A 75 10.07 2.69 7.13
CA TRP A 75 10.25 3.97 7.82
C TRP A 75 8.93 4.49 8.43
N TYR A 76 7.83 4.48 7.66
CA TYR A 76 6.53 4.86 8.19
C TYR A 76 6.07 3.93 9.32
N ALA A 77 6.22 2.62 9.14
CA ALA A 77 5.88 1.64 10.17
C ALA A 77 6.67 1.87 11.48
N ALA A 78 7.98 2.10 11.39
CA ALA A 78 8.83 2.35 12.54
C ALA A 78 8.41 3.64 13.28
N ARG A 79 8.21 4.75 12.54
CA ARG A 79 7.74 6.01 13.11
C ARG A 79 6.38 5.84 13.80
N ARG A 80 5.50 5.01 13.25
CA ARG A 80 4.19 4.69 13.83
C ARG A 80 4.32 3.95 15.16
N ILE A 81 5.15 2.90 15.20
CA ILE A 81 5.39 2.11 16.41
C ILE A 81 5.92 2.99 17.54
N VAL A 82 6.90 3.86 17.25
CA VAL A 82 7.47 4.79 18.26
C VAL A 82 6.40 5.73 18.83
N ARG A 83 5.45 6.20 18.01
CA ARG A 83 4.33 7.04 18.47
C ARG A 83 3.26 6.25 19.22
N CYS A 84 3.13 4.96 18.97
CA CYS A 84 2.08 4.11 19.54
C CYS A 84 2.50 3.58 20.92
N HIS A 85 2.51 4.45 21.91
CA HIS A 85 2.77 4.12 23.31
C HIS A 85 1.54 4.42 24.20
N PRO A 86 1.46 3.88 25.44
CA PRO A 86 0.28 3.99 26.31
C PRO A 86 -0.15 5.44 26.63
N TRP A 87 0.82 6.35 26.73
CA TRP A 87 0.60 7.78 26.99
C TRP A 87 0.20 8.62 25.77
N ASN A 88 0.01 8.01 24.61
CA ASN A 88 -0.55 8.70 23.45
C ASN A 88 -2.08 8.68 23.52
N SER A 89 -2.75 9.78 23.16
CA SER A 89 -4.21 9.82 23.07
C SER A 89 -4.75 8.90 21.97
N GLY A 90 -3.92 8.56 20.98
CA GLY A 90 -4.33 7.74 19.86
C GLY A 90 -5.14 8.52 18.82
N GLY A 91 -5.90 7.80 17.98
CA GLY A 91 -6.76 8.38 16.95
C GLY A 91 -6.65 7.71 15.58
N ILE A 92 -7.23 8.33 14.56
CA ILE A 92 -7.11 7.88 13.16
C ILE A 92 -5.86 8.51 12.56
N ASP A 93 -4.92 7.69 12.11
CA ASP A 93 -3.74 8.17 11.37
C ASP A 93 -3.44 7.16 10.24
N PRO A 94 -4.01 7.42 9.05
CA PRO A 94 -3.88 6.55 7.90
C PRO A 94 -2.47 6.64 7.31
N VAL A 95 -2.09 5.63 6.53
CA VAL A 95 -0.85 5.72 5.75
C VAL A 95 -1.00 6.85 4.73
N PRO A 96 0.00 7.73 4.55
CA PRO A 96 -0.03 8.74 3.49
C PRO A 96 -0.28 8.11 2.12
N ALA A 97 -1.31 8.56 1.40
CA ALA A 97 -1.69 8.01 0.12
C ALA A 97 -0.55 8.13 -0.91
N PRO A 98 -0.13 7.05 -1.60
CA PRO A 98 0.81 7.14 -2.70
C PRO A 98 0.10 7.51 -4.00
N ALA A 99 0.83 8.20 -4.88
CA ALA A 99 0.33 8.71 -6.17
C ALA A 99 -0.24 7.66 -7.14
N HIS A 100 -0.04 6.36 -6.91
CA HIS A 100 -0.47 5.29 -7.81
C HIS A 100 -1.68 4.48 -7.31
N VAL A 101 -2.19 4.76 -6.11
CA VAL A 101 -3.44 4.12 -5.64
C VAL A 101 -4.59 4.87 -6.29
N ASN A 102 -5.34 4.17 -7.15
CA ASN A 102 -6.55 4.70 -7.76
C ASN A 102 -7.72 4.45 -6.80
N TRP A 103 -8.15 5.52 -6.11
CA TRP A 103 -9.25 5.45 -5.14
C TRP A 103 -10.63 5.35 -5.80
N ASP A 104 -10.75 5.67 -7.10
CA ASP A 104 -12.01 5.65 -7.84
C ASP A 104 -12.42 4.24 -8.28
N ASP A 105 -11.46 3.31 -8.37
CA ASP A 105 -11.69 1.92 -8.78
C ASP A 105 -11.25 0.94 -7.67
N PRO A 106 -12.18 0.55 -6.77
CA PRO A 106 -11.89 -0.35 -5.65
C PRO A 106 -11.30 -1.69 -6.09
N SER A 107 -11.59 -2.16 -7.31
CA SER A 107 -11.10 -3.44 -7.81
C SER A 107 -9.58 -3.45 -8.05
N LYS A 108 -8.99 -2.26 -8.26
CA LYS A 108 -7.54 -2.09 -8.49
C LYS A 108 -6.76 -1.78 -7.21
N VAL A 109 -7.45 -1.54 -6.10
CA VAL A 109 -6.82 -1.19 -4.83
C VAL A 109 -6.45 -2.46 -4.05
N PRO A 110 -5.24 -2.55 -3.47
CA PRO A 110 -4.87 -3.67 -2.61
C PRO A 110 -5.86 -3.83 -1.45
N PHE A 111 -6.26 -5.07 -1.15
CA PHE A 111 -7.26 -5.37 -0.11
C PHE A 111 -6.92 -4.78 1.26
N ILE A 112 -5.63 -4.70 1.63
CA ILE A 112 -5.22 -4.09 2.91
C ILE A 112 -5.56 -2.59 2.98
N VAL A 113 -5.46 -1.87 1.88
CA VAL A 113 -5.85 -0.45 1.81
C VAL A 113 -7.36 -0.36 1.98
N GLN A 114 -8.13 -1.24 1.33
CA GLN A 114 -9.59 -1.24 1.49
C GLN A 114 -10.04 -1.45 2.93
N LEU A 115 -9.39 -2.39 3.64
CA LEU A 115 -9.69 -2.68 5.04
C LEU A 115 -9.34 -1.53 5.99
N ASN A 116 -8.29 -0.77 5.69
CA ASN A 116 -7.82 0.31 6.54
C ASN A 116 -8.56 1.64 6.29
N HIS A 117 -9.24 1.76 5.15
CA HIS A 117 -9.95 2.96 4.69
C HIS A 117 -11.41 2.64 4.29
N PRO A 118 -12.21 2.02 5.17
CA PRO A 118 -13.53 1.51 4.81
C PRO A 118 -14.52 2.61 4.42
N ASP A 119 -14.39 3.79 5.00
CA ASP A 119 -15.21 4.97 4.75
C ASP A 119 -15.20 5.38 3.26
N PHE A 120 -14.02 5.38 2.63
CA PHE A 120 -13.89 5.69 1.21
C PHE A 120 -14.58 4.65 0.31
N PHE A 121 -14.39 3.36 0.60
CA PHE A 121 -14.89 2.30 -0.26
C PHE A 121 -16.37 1.98 -0.05
N LEU A 122 -16.90 2.18 1.16
CA LEU A 122 -18.33 2.01 1.44
C LEU A 122 -19.16 3.12 0.79
N ALA A 123 -18.68 4.37 0.84
CA ALA A 123 -19.33 5.48 0.15
C ALA A 123 -19.39 5.26 -1.37
N ALA A 124 -18.27 4.88 -1.99
CA ALA A 124 -18.22 4.59 -3.42
C ALA A 124 -19.14 3.43 -3.84
N GLN A 125 -19.26 2.39 -3.00
CA GLN A 125 -20.20 1.29 -3.23
C GLN A 125 -21.67 1.75 -3.16
N ALA A 126 -22.02 2.59 -2.18
CA ALA A 126 -23.37 3.14 -2.04
C ALA A 126 -23.76 4.03 -3.23
N ASP A 127 -22.84 4.86 -3.72
CA ASP A 127 -23.04 5.70 -4.91
C ASP A 127 -23.23 4.86 -6.19
N THR A 128 -22.45 3.78 -6.31
CA THR A 128 -22.57 2.85 -7.45
C THR A 128 -23.91 2.12 -7.43
N GLN A 129 -24.39 1.71 -6.24
CA GLN A 129 -25.64 0.97 -6.09
C GLN A 129 -26.89 1.85 -6.23
N SER A 130 -26.78 3.16 -5.96
CA SER A 130 -27.87 4.12 -6.09
C SER A 130 -28.04 4.69 -7.50
N ARG A 131 -27.03 4.55 -8.39
CA ARG A 131 -27.24 4.80 -9.82
C ARG A 131 -28.23 3.77 -10.35
N PRO A 132 -29.38 4.17 -10.93
CA PRO A 132 -30.27 3.23 -11.58
C PRO A 132 -29.44 2.49 -12.63
N ALA A 133 -29.37 1.16 -12.51
CA ALA A 133 -28.72 0.32 -13.50
C ALA A 133 -29.29 0.75 -14.84
N ALA A 134 -28.48 1.40 -15.67
CA ALA A 134 -28.92 1.86 -16.98
C ALA A 134 -29.47 0.63 -17.68
N SER A 135 -30.80 0.59 -17.78
CA SER A 135 -31.57 -0.46 -18.41
C SER A 135 -31.05 -0.55 -19.82
N GLY A 136 -30.23 -1.57 -20.07
CA GLY A 136 -29.77 -1.92 -21.39
C GLY A 136 -30.98 -2.37 -22.19
N ASP A 137 -31.62 -1.44 -22.88
CA ASP A 137 -32.40 -1.74 -24.07
C ASP A 137 -31.43 -2.31 -25.10
N ARG A 138 -31.47 -3.63 -25.28
CA ARG A 138 -31.02 -4.30 -26.50
C ARG A 138 -31.71 -5.63 -26.68
#